data_AF-A0A0H3FV02-F1
#
_entry.id   AF-A0A0H3FV02-F1
#
_cell.length_a   1.000
_cell.length_b   1.000
_cell.length_c   1.000
_cell.angle_alpha   90.00
_cell.angle_beta   90.00
_cell.angle_gamma   90.00
#
_symmetry.space_group_name_H-M   'P 1'
#
loop_
_entity.id
_entity.type
_entity.pdbx_description
1 polymer ?
#
loop_
_entity_poly.entity_id
_entity_poly.type
_entity_poly.pdbx_seq_one_letter_code
_entity_poly.pdbx_strand_id
1 'polypeptide(L)'
;MHANHMSTIEKVKPGAERLVNYSACLMPDEYYRSSCRDTWREDKRLVMALGEIYDRGDVTLDMVEIYFRKTLTRLGEQKSNSLVAHIQKLLGKAAEHSSVKASKLALSLTIANLVISSRDFKQTHIKLVNSFSAWFVNGTTLYAKAQIAASAANRLKFQAPAYYQALYKENIEMLYFHIEPQMSEIIYQINSGDNNEEKIGDALYEILRK
;
A
#
# COMPACT_ATOMS: atom_id res chain seq x y z
N MET A 1 -2.14 30.06 19.09
CA MET A 1 -0.69 29.80 19.17
C MET A 1 -0.34 28.31 19.32
N HIS A 2 -1.13 27.47 20.01
CA HIS A 2 -0.79 26.03 20.23
C HIS A 2 -0.84 25.09 19.00
N ALA A 3 -1.72 25.33 18.02
CA ALA A 3 -1.85 24.44 16.85
C ALA A 3 -0.59 24.41 15.93
N ASN A 4 0.16 25.51 15.87
CA ASN A 4 1.37 25.60 15.04
C ASN A 4 2.55 24.82 15.63
N HIS A 5 2.65 24.71 16.95
CA HIS A 5 3.71 23.92 17.58
C HIS A 5 3.46 22.42 17.47
N MET A 6 2.21 21.97 17.64
CA MET A 6 1.86 20.54 17.53
C MET A 6 2.16 19.97 16.15
N SER A 7 1.73 20.68 15.10
CA SER A 7 1.99 20.29 13.70
C SER A 7 3.48 20.34 13.32
N THR A 8 4.27 21.19 13.99
CA THR A 8 5.73 21.24 13.80
C THR A 8 6.41 20.05 14.48
N ILE A 9 5.99 19.69 15.70
CA ILE A 9 6.51 18.52 16.44
C ILE A 9 6.22 17.22 15.67
N GLU A 10 5.02 17.05 15.13
CA GLU A 10 4.65 15.87 14.35
C GLU A 10 5.50 15.67 13.10
N LYS A 11 5.95 16.75 12.46
CA LYS A 11 6.83 16.69 11.28
C LYS A 11 8.27 16.33 11.62
N VAL A 12 8.75 16.71 12.80
CA VAL A 12 10.15 16.50 13.23
C VAL A 12 10.33 15.15 13.92
N LYS A 13 9.30 14.66 14.62
CA LYS A 13 9.31 13.42 15.40
C LYS A 13 9.87 12.20 14.62
N PRO A 14 9.44 11.91 13.38
CA PRO A 14 9.92 10.72 12.67
C PRO A 14 11.42 10.77 12.37
N GLY A 15 11.96 11.96 12.06
CA GLY A 15 13.39 12.15 11.84
C GLY A 15 14.21 12.01 13.13
N ALA A 16 13.67 12.50 14.25
CA ALA A 16 14.29 12.35 15.56
C ALA A 16 14.34 10.87 16.02
N GLU A 17 13.28 10.10 15.79
CA GLU A 17 13.24 8.66 16.08
C GLU A 17 14.36 7.90 15.34
N ARG A 18 14.53 8.18 14.04
CA ARG A 18 15.62 7.60 13.23
C ARG A 18 17.00 7.96 13.77
N LEU A 19 17.22 9.23 14.14
CA LEU A 19 18.49 9.69 14.68
C LEU A 19 18.83 8.99 16.00
N VAL A 20 17.84 8.85 16.89
CA VAL A 20 18.00 8.11 18.15
C VAL A 20 18.37 6.66 17.89
N ASN A 21 17.69 5.99 16.95
CA ASN A 21 18.00 4.59 16.63
C ASN A 21 19.41 4.43 16.04
N TYR A 22 19.87 5.37 15.22
CA TYR A 22 21.24 5.37 14.72
C TYR A 22 22.27 5.67 15.81
N SER A 23 21.96 6.54 16.77
CA SER A 23 22.84 6.78 17.93
C SER A 23 23.03 5.51 18.77
N ALA A 24 22.04 4.61 18.78
CA ALA A 24 22.12 3.33 19.47
C ALA A 24 23.20 2.40 18.89
N CYS A 25 23.67 2.63 17.65
CA CYS A 25 24.82 1.91 17.10
C CYS A 25 26.12 2.18 17.89
N LEU A 26 26.24 3.37 18.52
CA LEU A 26 27.41 3.80 19.28
C LEU A 26 27.41 3.28 20.73
N MET A 27 26.27 2.73 21.18
CA MET A 27 26.16 2.18 22.52
C MET A 27 26.91 0.84 22.62
N PRO A 28 27.57 0.56 23.76
CA PRO A 28 28.32 -0.69 23.95
C PRO A 28 27.41 -1.91 24.16
N ASP A 29 26.18 -1.69 24.64
CA ASP A 29 25.21 -2.73 24.98
C ASP A 29 24.47 -3.27 23.73
N GLU A 30 24.40 -4.61 23.62
CA GLU A 30 23.82 -5.33 22.49
C GLU A 30 22.30 -5.15 22.36
N TYR A 31 21.58 -4.95 23.47
CA TYR A 31 20.15 -4.66 23.48
C TYR A 31 19.86 -3.39 22.67
N TYR A 32 20.62 -2.31 22.89
CA TYR A 32 20.45 -1.04 22.17
C TYR A 32 20.90 -1.14 20.71
N ARG A 33 21.88 -2.00 20.39
CA ARG A 33 22.33 -2.22 19.00
C ARG A 33 21.28 -2.91 18.12
N SER A 34 20.30 -3.59 18.70
CA SER A 34 19.20 -4.20 17.94
C SER A 34 18.38 -3.15 17.16
N SER A 35 18.06 -2.02 17.79
CA SER A 35 17.33 -0.90 17.16
C SER A 35 18.07 -0.31 15.95
N CYS A 36 19.39 -0.18 16.04
CA CYS A 36 20.25 0.24 14.93
C CYS A 36 20.19 -0.76 13.76
N ARG A 37 20.27 -2.06 14.06
CA ARG A 37 20.23 -3.13 13.05
C ARG A 37 18.88 -3.18 12.34
N ASP A 38 17.78 -2.99 13.06
CA ASP A 38 16.45 -2.94 12.48
C ASP A 38 16.26 -1.72 11.59
N THR A 39 16.74 -0.56 12.04
CA THR A 39 16.73 0.69 11.27
C THR A 39 17.48 0.55 9.93
N TRP A 40 18.61 -0.15 9.94
CA TRP A 40 19.37 -0.48 8.73
C TRP A 40 18.62 -1.42 7.78
N ARG A 41 17.94 -2.45 8.33
CA ARG A 41 17.11 -3.36 7.53
C ARG A 41 15.95 -2.63 6.87
N GLU A 42 15.33 -1.69 7.57
CA GLU A 42 14.28 -0.83 7.01
C GLU A 42 14.81 0.05 5.88
N ASP A 43 15.98 0.68 6.05
CA ASP A 43 16.58 1.51 4.99
C ASP A 43 16.93 0.70 3.75
N LYS A 44 17.45 -0.52 3.94
CA LYS A 44 17.70 -1.43 2.82
C LYS A 44 16.41 -1.76 2.04
N ARG A 45 15.34 -2.11 2.74
CA ARG A 45 14.04 -2.42 2.11
C ARG A 45 13.47 -1.21 1.38
N LEU A 46 13.63 -0.03 1.98
CA LEU A 46 13.19 1.20 1.35
C LEU A 46 13.97 1.49 0.07
N VAL A 47 15.31 1.39 0.08
CA VAL A 47 16.12 1.53 -1.14
C VAL A 47 15.72 0.55 -2.23
N MET A 48 15.39 -0.71 -1.88
CA MET A 48 14.87 -1.69 -2.84
C MET A 48 13.52 -1.22 -3.41
N ALA A 49 12.60 -0.79 -2.55
CA ALA A 49 11.29 -0.28 -2.95
C ALA A 49 11.39 0.93 -3.88
N LEU A 50 12.42 1.75 -3.72
CA LEU A 50 12.68 2.87 -4.61
C LEU A 50 13.16 2.46 -5.99
N GLY A 51 13.98 1.41 -6.07
CA GLY A 51 14.38 0.82 -7.35
C GLY A 51 13.17 0.36 -8.15
N GLU A 52 12.22 -0.30 -7.49
CA GLU A 52 10.99 -0.81 -8.10
C GLU A 52 10.11 0.31 -8.71
N ILE A 53 10.23 1.57 -8.27
CA ILE A 53 9.53 2.71 -8.89
C ILE A 53 10.00 2.94 -10.33
N TYR A 54 11.29 2.70 -10.61
CA TYR A 54 11.86 2.88 -11.94
C TYR A 54 11.71 1.63 -12.80
N ASP A 55 11.77 0.45 -12.18
CA ASP A 55 11.65 -0.83 -12.89
C ASP A 55 10.20 -1.11 -13.32
N ARG A 56 9.21 -0.54 -12.63
CA ARG A 56 7.78 -0.72 -12.90
C ARG A 56 7.19 0.49 -13.63
N GLY A 57 6.24 0.24 -14.53
CA GLY A 57 5.52 1.31 -15.23
C GLY A 57 4.60 2.12 -14.31
N ASP A 58 3.86 1.46 -13.42
CA ASP A 58 3.02 2.09 -12.40
C ASP A 58 3.00 1.24 -11.12
N VAL A 59 3.90 1.56 -10.19
CA VAL A 59 3.98 0.86 -8.90
C VAL A 59 2.70 1.02 -8.06
N THR A 60 1.96 2.12 -8.23
CA THR A 60 0.70 2.33 -7.49
C THR A 60 -0.37 1.36 -7.98
N LEU A 61 -0.49 1.21 -9.30
CA LEU A 61 -1.38 0.23 -9.91
C LEU A 61 -1.05 -1.19 -9.42
N ASP A 62 0.24 -1.57 -9.44
CA ASP A 62 0.68 -2.88 -8.99
C ASP A 62 0.29 -3.17 -7.54
N MET A 63 0.53 -2.22 -6.63
CA MET A 63 0.17 -2.38 -5.21
C MET A 63 -1.33 -2.61 -5.02
N VAL A 64 -2.16 -1.79 -5.68
CA VAL A 64 -3.62 -1.89 -5.59
C VAL A 64 -4.13 -3.17 -6.26
N GLU A 65 -3.56 -3.55 -7.40
CA GLU A 65 -3.88 -4.79 -8.11
C GLU A 65 -3.56 -6.03 -7.26
N ILE A 66 -2.40 -6.06 -6.59
CA ILE A 66 -2.01 -7.15 -5.70
C ILE A 66 -3.05 -7.35 -4.58
N TYR A 67 -3.58 -6.26 -4.02
CA TYR A 67 -4.63 -6.32 -3.01
C TYR A 67 -5.89 -6.97 -3.57
N PHE A 68 -6.44 -6.43 -4.67
CA PHE A 68 -7.68 -6.95 -5.25
C PHE A 68 -7.51 -8.37 -5.78
N ARG A 69 -6.36 -8.73 -6.35
CA ARG A 69 -6.06 -10.09 -6.76
C ARG A 69 -6.17 -11.07 -5.60
N LYS A 70 -5.62 -10.71 -4.44
CA LYS A 70 -5.76 -11.53 -3.22
C LYS A 70 -7.21 -11.60 -2.74
N THR A 71 -7.92 -10.48 -2.72
CA THR A 71 -9.33 -10.43 -2.31
C THR A 71 -10.21 -11.28 -3.22
N LEU A 72 -10.05 -11.19 -4.54
CA LEU A 72 -10.79 -12.00 -5.52
C LEU A 72 -10.42 -13.49 -5.45
N THR A 73 -9.17 -13.81 -5.10
CA THR A 73 -8.75 -15.20 -4.90
C THR A 73 -9.45 -15.83 -3.69
N ARG A 74 -9.81 -15.03 -2.68
CA ARG A 74 -10.59 -15.49 -1.51
C ARG A 74 -12.08 -15.73 -1.81
N LEU A 75 -12.61 -15.23 -2.93
CA LEU A 75 -13.98 -15.50 -3.35
C LEU A 75 -14.08 -16.86 -4.04
N GLY A 76 -15.15 -17.61 -3.75
CA GLY A 76 -15.49 -18.83 -4.45
C GLY A 76 -15.79 -18.59 -5.93
N GLU A 77 -15.76 -19.65 -6.73
CA GLU A 77 -15.90 -19.54 -8.19
C GLU A 77 -17.24 -18.91 -8.62
N GLN A 78 -18.34 -19.25 -7.94
CA GLN A 78 -19.66 -18.72 -8.30
C GLN A 78 -19.78 -17.20 -8.08
N LYS A 79 -19.39 -16.70 -6.90
CA LYS A 79 -19.41 -15.25 -6.60
C LYS A 79 -18.38 -14.49 -7.44
N SER A 80 -17.22 -15.10 -7.70
CA SER A 80 -16.26 -14.52 -8.65
C SER A 80 -16.87 -14.36 -10.03
N ASN A 81 -17.55 -15.38 -10.55
CA ASN A 81 -18.16 -15.34 -11.87
C ASN A 81 -19.31 -14.33 -11.96
N SER A 82 -20.10 -14.17 -10.90
CA SER A 82 -21.13 -13.12 -10.88
C SER A 82 -20.54 -11.72 -10.84
N LEU A 83 -19.45 -11.50 -10.10
CA LEU A 83 -18.71 -10.24 -10.09
C LEU A 83 -18.09 -9.94 -11.47
N VAL A 84 -17.51 -10.95 -12.13
CA VAL A 84 -17.00 -10.85 -13.52
C VAL A 84 -18.11 -10.40 -14.46
N ALA A 85 -19.26 -11.09 -14.44
CA ALA A 85 -20.39 -10.78 -15.31
C ALA A 85 -20.93 -9.36 -15.06
N HIS A 86 -21.00 -8.94 -13.79
CA HIS A 86 -21.47 -7.59 -13.45
C HIS A 86 -20.52 -6.51 -13.95
N ILE A 87 -19.21 -6.66 -13.74
CA ILE A 87 -18.21 -5.69 -14.19
C ILE A 87 -18.16 -5.65 -15.72
N GLN A 88 -18.22 -6.80 -16.40
CA GLN A 88 -18.32 -6.85 -17.87
C GLN A 88 -19.55 -6.09 -18.37
N LYS A 89 -20.69 -6.24 -17.70
CA LYS A 89 -21.92 -5.50 -18.00
C LYS A 89 -21.76 -4.00 -17.77
N LEU A 90 -21.13 -3.57 -16.67
CA LEU A 90 -20.82 -2.15 -16.41
C LEU A 90 -19.90 -1.55 -17.49
N LEU A 91 -18.95 -2.34 -17.99
CA LEU A 91 -18.01 -1.93 -19.03
C LEU A 91 -18.57 -2.06 -20.46
N GLY A 92 -19.82 -2.51 -20.62
CA GLY A 92 -20.45 -2.71 -21.92
C GLY A 92 -19.78 -3.79 -22.78
N LYS A 93 -18.99 -4.70 -22.18
CA LYS A 93 -18.30 -5.78 -22.88
C LYS A 93 -19.13 -7.07 -22.77
N ALA A 94 -19.20 -7.84 -23.86
CA ALA A 94 -19.88 -9.13 -23.86
C ALA A 94 -19.22 -10.10 -22.88
N ALA A 95 -20.02 -10.90 -22.18
CA ALA A 95 -19.52 -11.90 -21.24
C ALA A 95 -18.89 -13.07 -22.01
N GLU A 96 -17.58 -12.99 -22.28
CA GLU A 96 -16.82 -14.12 -22.83
C GLU A 96 -16.55 -15.17 -21.75
N HIS A 97 -16.68 -16.44 -22.13
CA HIS A 97 -16.41 -17.62 -21.31
C HIS A 97 -14.88 -17.83 -21.14
N SER A 98 -14.22 -16.91 -20.45
CA SER A 98 -12.79 -17.03 -20.12
C SER A 98 -12.58 -17.81 -18.81
N SER A 99 -11.38 -18.38 -18.63
CA SER A 99 -11.00 -19.10 -17.41
C SER A 99 -11.23 -18.25 -16.16
N VAL A 100 -11.86 -18.81 -15.12
CA VAL A 100 -12.13 -18.11 -13.84
C VAL A 100 -10.89 -17.42 -13.27
N LYS A 101 -9.71 -18.06 -13.38
CA LYS A 101 -8.43 -17.47 -12.94
C LYS A 101 -8.02 -16.27 -13.78
N ALA A 102 -8.11 -16.38 -15.11
CA ALA A 102 -7.81 -15.29 -16.03
C ALA A 102 -8.79 -14.12 -15.83
N SER A 103 -10.07 -14.43 -15.57
CA SER A 103 -11.09 -13.44 -15.23
C SER A 103 -10.78 -12.73 -13.91
N LYS A 104 -10.37 -13.44 -12.85
CA LYS A 104 -9.97 -12.81 -11.56
C LYS A 104 -8.79 -11.85 -11.72
N LEU A 105 -7.78 -12.21 -12.52
CA LEU A 105 -6.62 -11.34 -12.78
C LEU A 105 -7.00 -10.11 -13.62
N ALA A 106 -7.79 -10.31 -14.69
CA ALA A 106 -8.26 -9.20 -15.50
C ALA A 106 -9.15 -8.24 -14.68
N LEU A 107 -9.97 -8.78 -13.78
CA LEU A 107 -10.77 -7.99 -12.87
C LEU A 107 -9.92 -7.26 -11.83
N SER A 108 -8.93 -7.89 -11.19
CA SER A 108 -8.08 -7.19 -10.21
C SER A 108 -7.43 -5.97 -10.83
N LEU A 109 -6.93 -6.11 -12.05
CA LEU A 109 -6.35 -5.01 -12.82
C LEU A 109 -7.38 -3.93 -13.17
N THR A 110 -8.59 -4.31 -13.57
CA THR A 110 -9.66 -3.36 -13.90
C THR A 110 -10.11 -2.57 -12.67
N ILE A 111 -10.38 -3.27 -11.56
CA ILE A 111 -10.78 -2.65 -10.29
C ILE A 111 -9.67 -1.72 -9.80
N ALA A 112 -8.42 -2.17 -9.85
CA ALA A 112 -7.28 -1.34 -9.48
C ALA A 112 -7.21 -0.07 -10.33
N ASN A 113 -7.34 -0.18 -11.66
CA ASN A 113 -7.37 0.97 -12.57
C ASN A 113 -8.51 1.96 -12.24
N LEU A 114 -9.71 1.47 -11.91
CA LEU A 114 -10.83 2.32 -11.50
C LEU A 114 -10.52 3.05 -10.19
N VAL A 115 -10.02 2.33 -9.19
CA VAL A 115 -9.66 2.88 -7.87
C VAL A 115 -8.57 3.94 -8.01
N ILE A 116 -7.49 3.67 -8.76
CA ILE A 116 -6.40 4.66 -8.93
C ILE A 116 -6.81 5.85 -9.80
N SER A 117 -7.81 5.67 -10.68
CA SER A 117 -8.34 6.74 -11.52
C SER A 117 -9.21 7.74 -10.75
N SER A 118 -9.62 7.41 -9.53
CA SER A 118 -10.29 8.34 -8.63
C SER A 118 -9.42 9.58 -8.36
N ARG A 119 -10.08 10.74 -8.15
CA ARG A 119 -9.37 12.02 -7.96
C ARG A 119 -8.36 11.98 -6.81
N ASP A 120 -8.68 11.24 -5.75
CA ASP A 120 -7.85 11.16 -4.55
C ASP A 120 -6.57 10.35 -4.79
N PHE A 121 -6.64 9.26 -5.56
CA PHE A 121 -5.46 8.47 -5.91
C PHE A 121 -4.56 9.18 -6.94
N LYS A 122 -5.13 9.89 -7.92
CA LYS A 122 -4.32 10.69 -8.87
C LYS A 122 -3.44 11.72 -8.17
N GLN A 123 -3.98 12.41 -7.15
CA GLN A 123 -3.18 13.35 -6.37
C GLN A 123 -2.09 12.65 -5.55
N THR A 124 -2.38 11.48 -4.99
CA THR A 124 -1.39 10.65 -4.28
C THR A 124 -0.28 10.16 -5.19
N HIS A 125 -0.60 9.67 -6.40
CA HIS A 125 0.38 9.19 -7.37
C HIS A 125 1.32 10.31 -7.83
N ILE A 126 0.78 11.49 -8.15
CA ILE A 126 1.59 12.68 -8.50
C ILE A 126 2.49 13.08 -7.32
N LYS A 127 1.97 13.04 -6.09
CA LYS A 127 2.78 13.30 -4.88
C LYS A 127 3.87 12.26 -4.67
N LEU A 128 3.65 10.99 -5.00
CA LEU A 128 4.65 9.92 -4.88
C LEU A 128 5.83 10.19 -5.82
N VAL A 129 5.56 10.42 -7.10
CA VAL A 129 6.60 10.70 -8.12
C VAL A 129 7.35 12.00 -7.80
N ASN A 130 6.64 13.07 -7.42
CA ASN A 130 7.26 14.35 -7.05
C ASN A 130 8.03 14.30 -5.72
N SER A 131 7.54 13.52 -4.74
CA SER A 131 8.23 13.29 -3.47
C SER A 131 9.56 12.57 -3.69
N PHE A 132 9.58 11.62 -4.64
CA PHE A 132 10.72 10.77 -4.88
C PHE A 132 11.90 11.52 -5.52
N SER A 133 11.61 12.35 -6.53
CA SER A 133 12.61 13.23 -7.15
C SER A 133 13.24 14.19 -6.13
N ALA A 134 12.46 14.72 -5.18
CA ALA A 134 12.97 15.55 -4.09
C ALA A 134 13.83 14.76 -3.08
N TRP A 135 13.59 13.46 -2.95
CA TRP A 135 14.25 12.60 -1.96
C TRP A 135 15.71 12.35 -2.30
N PHE A 136 15.98 12.15 -3.58
CA PHE A 136 17.33 11.97 -4.14
C PHE A 136 18.18 13.24 -4.00
N VAL A 137 17.57 14.42 -4.06
CA VAL A 137 18.26 15.71 -4.02
C VAL A 137 18.53 16.18 -2.59
N ASN A 138 17.60 15.94 -1.65
CA ASN A 138 17.70 16.41 -0.27
C ASN A 138 17.79 15.25 0.72
N GLY A 139 19.01 14.75 0.95
CA GLY A 139 19.31 13.65 1.89
C GLY A 139 18.85 13.87 3.34
N THR A 140 18.57 15.10 3.77
CA THR A 140 17.99 15.39 5.09
C THR A 140 16.52 15.00 5.21
N THR A 141 15.77 14.97 4.11
CA THR A 141 14.39 14.46 4.08
C THR A 141 14.33 12.93 3.98
N LEU A 142 15.49 12.29 3.74
CA LEU A 142 15.71 10.82 3.77
C LEU A 142 15.18 10.19 5.05
N TYR A 143 15.69 10.64 6.18
CA TYR A 143 15.42 9.97 7.45
C TYR A 143 13.96 10.08 7.89
N ALA A 144 13.33 11.26 7.79
CA ALA A 144 11.93 11.42 8.20
C ALA A 144 10.97 10.59 7.32
N LYS A 145 11.19 10.56 6.00
CA LYS A 145 10.37 9.76 5.09
C LYS A 145 10.60 8.26 5.28
N ALA A 146 11.83 7.84 5.59
CA ALA A 146 12.13 6.45 5.88
C ALA A 146 11.37 5.93 7.11
N GLN A 147 11.29 6.74 8.17
CA GLN A 147 10.50 6.41 9.35
C GLN A 147 8.99 6.34 9.05
N ILE A 148 8.47 7.25 8.24
CA ILE A 148 7.06 7.24 7.83
C ILE A 148 6.74 5.98 7.02
N ALA A 149 7.61 5.63 6.06
CA ALA A 149 7.51 4.42 5.26
C ALA A 149 7.51 3.15 6.12
N ALA A 150 8.49 3.03 7.03
CA ALA A 150 8.58 1.91 7.97
C ALA A 150 7.32 1.80 8.85
N SER A 151 6.85 2.93 9.38
CA SER A 151 5.66 2.98 10.23
C SER A 151 4.39 2.55 9.49
N ALA A 152 4.20 3.01 8.25
CA ALA A 152 3.05 2.62 7.44
C ALA A 152 3.09 1.13 7.07
N ALA A 153 4.25 0.62 6.65
CA ALA A 153 4.44 -0.79 6.36
C ALA A 153 4.17 -1.65 7.62
N ASN A 154 4.58 -1.18 8.80
CA ASN A 154 4.31 -1.86 10.06
C ASN A 154 2.82 -1.84 10.42
N ARG A 155 2.11 -0.72 10.22
CA ARG A 155 0.64 -0.68 10.38
C ARG A 155 -0.05 -1.67 9.43
N LEU A 156 0.37 -1.72 8.17
CA LEU A 156 -0.17 -2.66 7.19
C LEU A 156 0.05 -4.12 7.62
N LYS A 157 1.21 -4.44 8.22
CA LYS A 157 1.50 -5.77 8.75
C LYS A 157 0.47 -6.24 9.76
N PHE A 158 -0.10 -5.34 10.57
CA PHE A 158 -1.16 -5.67 11.54
C PHE A 158 -2.56 -5.61 10.91
N GLN A 159 -2.82 -4.62 10.05
CA GLN A 159 -4.15 -4.40 9.46
C GLN A 159 -4.51 -5.45 8.41
N ALA A 160 -3.55 -5.86 7.57
CA ALA A 160 -3.75 -6.82 6.51
C ALA A 160 -2.45 -7.65 6.28
N PRO A 161 -2.13 -8.62 7.16
CA PRO A 161 -0.86 -9.35 7.12
C PRO A 161 -0.57 -10.04 5.78
N ALA A 162 -1.62 -10.62 5.16
CA ALA A 162 -1.48 -11.29 3.86
C ALA A 162 -1.20 -10.32 2.71
N TYR A 163 -1.69 -9.08 2.80
CA TYR A 163 -1.41 -8.04 1.83
C TYR A 163 0.00 -7.47 2.03
N TYR A 164 0.38 -7.16 3.27
CA TYR A 164 1.76 -6.79 3.64
C TYR A 164 2.78 -7.79 3.06
N GLN A 165 2.56 -9.09 3.29
CA GLN A 165 3.48 -10.13 2.83
C GLN A 165 3.55 -10.22 1.30
N ALA A 166 2.48 -9.82 0.60
CA ALA A 166 2.47 -9.76 -0.86
C ALA A 166 3.37 -8.63 -1.37
N LEU A 167 3.19 -7.43 -0.82
CA LEU A 167 4.00 -6.27 -1.20
C LEU A 167 5.47 -6.46 -0.82
N TYR A 168 5.73 -7.08 0.34
CA TYR A 168 7.09 -7.36 0.81
C TYR A 168 7.86 -8.30 -0.13
N LYS A 169 7.18 -9.29 -0.72
CA LYS A 169 7.80 -10.19 -1.72
C LYS A 169 8.17 -9.48 -3.01
N GLU A 170 7.45 -8.41 -3.32
CA GLU A 170 7.66 -7.55 -4.49
C GLU A 170 8.55 -6.33 -4.15
N ASN A 171 9.11 -6.26 -2.93
CA ASN A 171 9.91 -5.16 -2.40
C ASN A 171 9.22 -3.78 -2.35
N ILE A 172 7.89 -3.69 -2.47
CA ILE A 172 7.16 -2.42 -2.58
C ILE A 172 6.33 -2.07 -1.34
N GLU A 173 6.43 -2.83 -0.24
CA GLU A 173 5.65 -2.59 0.97
C GLU A 173 5.98 -1.24 1.62
N MET A 174 7.24 -0.82 1.50
CA MET A 174 7.70 0.45 2.05
C MET A 174 7.10 1.65 1.31
N LEU A 175 6.50 1.48 0.13
CA LEU A 175 5.78 2.54 -0.59
C LEU A 175 4.34 2.71 -0.11
N TYR A 176 3.85 1.83 0.77
CA TYR A 176 2.45 1.79 1.18
C TYR A 176 1.98 3.11 1.81
N PHE A 177 2.86 3.82 2.52
CA PHE A 177 2.54 5.10 3.15
C PHE A 177 1.94 6.14 2.19
N HIS A 178 2.21 6.04 0.89
CA HIS A 178 1.61 6.93 -0.10
C HIS A 178 0.12 6.63 -0.33
N ILE A 179 -0.22 5.36 -0.49
CA ILE A 179 -1.59 4.90 -0.79
C ILE A 179 -2.39 4.54 0.46
N GLU A 180 -1.75 4.56 1.63
CA GLU A 180 -2.33 4.19 2.91
C GLU A 180 -3.63 4.92 3.24
N PRO A 181 -3.79 6.25 3.02
CA PRO A 181 -5.03 6.95 3.38
C PRO A 181 -6.26 6.33 2.71
N GLN A 182 -6.15 5.97 1.43
CA GLN A 182 -7.24 5.39 0.67
C GLN A 182 -7.33 3.86 0.87
N MET A 183 -6.19 3.17 0.85
CA MET A 183 -6.18 1.72 1.01
C MET A 183 -6.64 1.27 2.39
N SER A 184 -6.37 2.04 3.44
CA SER A 184 -6.83 1.67 4.78
C SER A 184 -8.36 1.68 4.89
N GLU A 185 -9.03 2.60 4.19
CA GLU A 185 -10.50 2.64 4.11
C GLU A 185 -11.04 1.44 3.32
N ILE A 186 -10.45 1.14 2.16
CA ILE A 186 -10.82 -0.02 1.34
C ILE A 186 -10.63 -1.33 2.12
N ILE A 187 -9.47 -1.49 2.76
CA ILE A 187 -9.15 -2.65 3.60
C ILE A 187 -10.16 -2.77 4.73
N TYR A 188 -10.50 -1.66 5.39
CA TYR A 188 -11.51 -1.65 6.43
C TYR A 188 -12.88 -2.07 5.90
N GLN A 189 -13.37 -1.49 4.79
CA GLN A 189 -14.67 -1.84 4.20
C GLN A 189 -14.77 -3.33 3.85
N ILE A 190 -13.71 -3.90 3.29
CA ILE A 190 -13.67 -5.32 2.90
C ILE A 190 -13.49 -6.26 4.10
N ASN A 191 -12.73 -5.87 5.13
CA ASN A 191 -12.41 -6.73 6.28
C ASN A 191 -13.32 -6.53 7.51
N SER A 192 -14.14 -5.47 7.58
CA SER A 192 -15.00 -5.18 8.76
C SER A 192 -16.25 -6.06 8.84
N GLY A 193 -16.47 -6.92 7.85
CA GLY A 193 -17.51 -7.94 7.87
C GLY A 193 -17.07 -9.24 8.56
N ASP A 194 -18.02 -10.17 8.67
CA ASP A 194 -17.64 -11.58 8.78
C ASP A 194 -16.88 -11.93 7.49
N ASN A 195 -15.80 -12.71 7.55
CA ASN A 195 -14.94 -13.03 6.39
C ASN A 195 -15.64 -13.93 5.34
N ASN A 196 -16.96 -13.92 5.31
CA ASN A 196 -17.81 -14.57 4.36
C ASN A 196 -17.69 -13.90 2.98
N GLU A 197 -17.60 -14.72 1.94
CA GLU A 197 -17.45 -14.31 0.55
C GLU A 197 -18.55 -13.35 0.10
N GLU A 198 -19.73 -13.44 0.70
CA GLU A 198 -20.87 -12.57 0.42
C GLU A 198 -20.61 -11.10 0.77
N LYS A 199 -20.10 -10.82 1.98
CA LYS A 199 -19.78 -9.46 2.42
C LYS A 199 -18.63 -8.85 1.63
N ILE A 200 -17.65 -9.67 1.24
CA ILE A 200 -16.53 -9.26 0.38
C ILE A 200 -17.05 -8.84 -1.00
N GLY A 201 -17.96 -9.62 -1.58
CA GLY A 201 -18.59 -9.30 -2.86
C GLY A 201 -19.37 -7.98 -2.80
N ASP A 202 -20.17 -7.77 -1.76
CA ASP A 202 -20.98 -6.57 -1.59
C ASP A 202 -20.12 -5.30 -1.40
N ALA A 203 -19.07 -5.38 -0.58
CA ALA A 203 -18.11 -4.29 -0.41
C ALA A 203 -17.44 -3.91 -1.75
N LEU A 204 -17.07 -4.90 -2.58
CA LEU A 204 -16.52 -4.64 -3.90
C LEU A 204 -17.52 -3.92 -4.82
N TYR A 205 -18.80 -4.29 -4.77
CA TYR A 205 -19.84 -3.58 -5.52
C TYR A 205 -19.99 -2.12 -5.07
N GLU A 206 -19.96 -1.86 -3.77
CA GLU A 206 -20.05 -0.49 -3.25
C GLU A 206 -18.86 0.38 -3.65
N ILE A 207 -17.64 -0.17 -3.60
CA ILE A 207 -16.42 0.51 -4.04
C ILE A 207 -16.50 0.86 -5.52
N LEU A 208 -17.04 -0.04 -6.35
CA LEU A 208 -17.14 0.15 -7.81
C LEU A 208 -18.29 1.05 -8.26
N ARG A 209 -19.25 1.33 -7.38
CA ARG A 209 -20.37 2.24 -7.66
C ARG A 209 -20.01 3.71 -7.48
N LYS A 210 -19.00 4.01 -6.65
CA LYS A 210 -18.53 5.38 -6.37
C LYS A 210 -17.65 5.90 -7.50
#